data_AF-R9A1W3-F1
#
_entry.id   AF-R9A1W3-F1
#
_cell.length_a   1.000
_cell.length_b   1.000
_cell.length_c   1.000
_cell.angle_alpha   90.00
_cell.angle_beta   90.00
_cell.angle_gamma   90.00
#
_symmetry.space_group_name_H-M   'P 1'
#
loop_
_entity.id
_entity.type
_entity.pdbx_description
1 polymer ?
#
loop_
_entity_poly.entity_id
_entity_poly.type
_entity_poly.pdbx_seq_one_letter_code
_entity_poly.pdbx_strand_id
1 'polypeptide(L)'
;MIKKLLILSTLTSVLFLVSCSSGNKVQAGSTKVHPHTALRKLEIDMIKVGDGLVKTEAVLGKSTEKSIDPSGTVMVWYFAEDRDVPEQYYTLKEKPDVVEKFLKLTFDPKNKITAKDFKL
;
A
#
# COMPACT_ATOMS: atom_id res chain seq x y z
N MET A 1 39.33 24.52 24.31
CA MET A 1 38.68 23.20 24.23
C MET A 1 37.15 23.25 24.15
N ILE A 2 36.49 24.27 24.72
CA ILE A 2 35.00 24.40 24.76
C ILE A 2 34.33 24.55 23.38
N LYS A 3 34.95 25.21 22.40
CA LYS A 3 34.38 25.41 21.05
C LYS A 3 34.16 24.10 20.26
N LYS A 4 35.01 23.09 20.47
CA LYS A 4 34.86 21.78 19.80
C LYS A 4 33.69 20.97 20.39
N LEU A 5 33.36 21.19 21.67
CA LEU A 5 32.28 20.50 22.37
C LEU A 5 30.90 21.00 21.92
N LEU A 6 30.76 22.32 21.67
CA LEU A 6 29.52 22.92 21.16
C LEU A 6 29.19 22.45 19.74
N ILE A 7 30.21 22.35 18.86
CA ILE A 7 30.02 21.88 17.48
C ILE A 7 29.58 20.40 17.45
N LEU A 8 30.15 19.58 18.34
CA LEU A 8 29.79 18.17 18.45
C LEU A 8 28.35 17.96 18.96
N SER A 9 27.90 18.82 19.89
CA SER A 9 26.54 18.82 20.42
C SER A 9 25.49 19.27 19.40
N THR A 10 25.80 20.27 18.57
CA THR A 10 24.89 20.67 17.48
C THR A 10 24.81 19.63 16.38
N LEU A 11 25.91 18.93 16.08
CA LEU A 11 25.95 17.90 15.04
C LEU A 11 25.19 16.63 15.44
N THR A 12 25.19 16.27 16.72
CA THR A 12 24.39 15.13 17.23
C THR A 12 22.90 15.46 17.27
N SER A 13 22.51 16.72 17.51
CA SER A 13 21.10 17.12 17.54
C SER A 13 20.44 17.11 16.14
N VAL A 14 21.20 17.39 15.07
CA VAL A 14 20.70 17.33 13.68
C VAL A 14 20.44 15.88 13.22
N LEU A 15 21.16 14.89 13.76
CA LEU A 15 21.01 13.48 13.36
C LEU A 15 19.74 12.80 13.91
N PHE A 16 19.07 13.38 14.91
CA PHE A 16 17.83 12.82 15.48
C PHE A 16 16.54 13.34 14.81
N LEU A 17 16.60 14.33 13.92
CA LEU A 17 15.41 14.88 13.23
C LEU A 17 15.04 14.13 11.95
N VAL A 18 15.72 13.02 11.63
CA VAL A 18 15.41 12.16 10.49
C VAL A 18 14.88 10.80 10.95
N SER A 19 14.07 10.75 12.02
CA SER A 19 13.20 9.60 12.24
C SER A 19 11.96 9.74 11.35
N CYS A 20 12.15 9.56 10.05
CA CYS A 20 11.04 9.38 9.12
C CYS A 20 10.38 8.06 9.51
N SER A 21 9.16 8.13 10.05
CA SER A 21 8.33 6.97 10.36
C SER A 21 8.19 6.13 9.08
N SER A 22 8.97 5.05 9.02
CA SER A 22 8.83 4.06 7.96
C SER A 22 7.58 3.26 8.31
N GLY A 23 6.53 3.47 7.52
CA GLY A 23 5.39 2.55 7.50
C GLY A 23 5.83 1.09 7.33
N ASN A 24 4.90 0.16 7.47
CA ASN A 24 5.17 -1.28 7.43
C ASN A 24 5.81 -1.71 6.08
N LYS A 25 7.15 -1.70 6.02
CA LYS A 25 7.92 -2.11 4.83
C LYS A 25 8.25 -3.60 4.86
N VAL A 26 8.13 -4.25 3.71
CA VAL A 26 8.35 -5.70 3.55
C VAL A 26 9.31 -6.02 2.41
N GLN A 27 9.93 -7.20 2.46
CA GLN A 27 10.83 -7.69 1.42
C GLN A 27 10.16 -8.77 0.55
N ALA A 28 10.62 -8.91 -0.69
CA ALA A 28 10.24 -10.00 -1.58
C ALA A 28 10.43 -11.37 -0.88
N GLY A 29 9.37 -12.17 -0.81
CA GLY A 29 9.37 -13.46 -0.11
C GLY A 29 8.80 -13.43 1.32
N SER A 30 8.33 -12.28 1.81
CA SER A 30 7.62 -12.21 3.08
C SER A 30 6.36 -13.09 3.09
N THR A 31 6.13 -13.83 4.16
CA THR A 31 4.91 -14.64 4.34
C THR A 31 3.65 -13.79 4.54
N LYS A 32 3.81 -12.50 4.87
CA LYS A 32 2.73 -11.54 5.14
C LYS A 32 2.03 -11.02 3.87
N VAL A 33 2.65 -11.21 2.70
CA VAL A 33 2.15 -10.69 1.42
C VAL A 33 1.80 -11.80 0.44
N HIS A 34 0.88 -11.52 -0.47
CA HIS A 34 0.58 -12.43 -1.57
C HIS A 34 1.81 -12.54 -2.48
N PRO A 35 2.18 -13.76 -2.93
CA PRO A 35 3.29 -13.94 -3.84
C PRO A 35 2.99 -13.23 -5.17
N HIS A 36 4.05 -12.69 -5.81
CA HIS A 36 3.96 -12.03 -7.12
C HIS A 36 2.99 -10.83 -7.19
N THR A 37 2.81 -10.09 -6.09
CA THR A 37 1.97 -8.89 -6.04
C THR A 37 2.77 -7.59 -5.96
N ALA A 38 3.98 -7.57 -6.52
CA ALA A 38 4.75 -6.33 -6.64
C ALA A 38 4.04 -5.41 -7.65
N LEU A 39 3.33 -4.40 -7.15
CA LEU A 39 2.63 -3.41 -7.93
C LEU A 39 3.34 -2.08 -7.76
N ARG A 40 3.55 -1.31 -8.82
CA ARG A 40 3.92 0.10 -8.69
C ARG A 40 2.64 0.92 -8.65
N LYS A 41 2.82 2.19 -8.28
CA LYS A 41 1.73 3.17 -8.32
C LYS A 41 1.06 3.25 -9.70
N LEU A 42 1.83 3.06 -10.79
CA LEU A 42 1.31 3.11 -12.15
C LEU A 42 0.26 2.02 -12.43
N GLU A 43 0.51 0.77 -12.02
CA GLU A 43 -0.45 -0.33 -12.19
C GLU A 43 -1.75 -0.05 -11.43
N ILE A 44 -1.67 0.55 -10.24
CA ILE A 44 -2.83 0.97 -9.45
C ILE A 44 -3.60 2.09 -10.16
N ASP A 45 -2.89 3.06 -10.75
CA ASP A 45 -3.47 4.20 -11.48
C ASP A 45 -4.13 3.78 -12.80
N MET A 46 -3.76 2.63 -13.38
CA MET A 46 -4.40 2.07 -14.58
C MET A 46 -5.86 1.62 -14.35
N ILE A 47 -6.25 1.35 -13.10
CA ILE A 47 -7.61 0.95 -12.73
C ILE A 47 -8.50 2.19 -12.57
N LYS A 48 -9.62 2.22 -13.28
CA LYS A 48 -10.54 3.37 -13.31
C LYS A 48 -12.00 2.94 -13.09
N VAL A 49 -12.83 3.89 -12.66
CA VAL A 49 -14.29 3.71 -12.63
C VAL A 49 -14.79 3.27 -14.01
N GLY A 50 -15.66 2.26 -14.05
CA GLY A 50 -16.15 1.61 -15.27
C GLY A 50 -15.33 0.39 -15.73
N ASP A 51 -14.14 0.17 -15.20
CA ASP A 51 -13.38 -1.06 -15.45
C ASP A 51 -14.09 -2.28 -14.88
N GLY A 52 -13.88 -3.44 -15.51
CA GLY A 52 -14.45 -4.71 -15.07
C GLY A 52 -13.61 -5.40 -14.00
N LEU A 53 -14.26 -6.26 -13.22
CA LEU A 53 -13.60 -7.11 -12.20
C LEU A 53 -12.43 -7.92 -12.77
N VAL A 54 -12.60 -8.55 -13.94
CA VAL A 54 -11.55 -9.39 -14.56
C VAL A 54 -10.27 -8.59 -14.84
N LYS A 55 -10.39 -7.39 -15.43
CA LYS A 55 -9.25 -6.50 -15.65
C LYS A 55 -8.60 -6.11 -14.33
N THR A 56 -9.42 -5.84 -13.33
CA THR A 56 -8.95 -5.41 -12.00
C THR A 56 -8.14 -6.49 -11.31
N GLU A 57 -8.63 -7.73 -11.26
CA GLU A 57 -7.92 -8.85 -10.66
C GLU A 57 -6.67 -9.24 -11.47
N ALA A 58 -6.68 -9.05 -12.79
CA ALA A 58 -5.49 -9.29 -13.62
C ALA A 58 -4.36 -8.30 -13.33
N VAL A 59 -4.69 -7.06 -13.00
CA VAL A 59 -3.70 -6.02 -12.68
C VAL A 59 -3.27 -6.06 -11.22
N LEU A 60 -4.23 -6.18 -10.28
CA LEU A 60 -3.98 -6.03 -8.85
C LEU A 60 -3.77 -7.37 -8.12
N GLY A 61 -4.10 -8.49 -8.76
CA GLY A 61 -4.19 -9.79 -8.10
C GLY A 61 -5.36 -9.88 -7.12
N LYS A 62 -5.27 -10.86 -6.22
CA LYS A 62 -6.32 -11.14 -5.21
C LYS A 62 -6.39 -10.04 -4.16
N SER A 63 -7.59 -9.62 -3.80
CA SER A 63 -7.85 -8.68 -2.72
C SER A 63 -7.60 -9.31 -1.35
N THR A 64 -7.23 -8.47 -0.37
CA THR A 64 -7.10 -8.87 1.03
C THR A 64 -8.48 -9.13 1.65
N GLU A 65 -9.46 -8.27 1.38
CA GLU A 65 -10.83 -8.42 1.84
C GLU A 65 -11.81 -8.36 0.67
N LYS A 66 -12.86 -9.18 0.73
CA LYS A 66 -13.96 -9.18 -0.23
C LYS A 66 -15.29 -9.31 0.51
N SER A 67 -16.20 -8.39 0.26
CA SER A 67 -17.57 -8.41 0.76
C SER A 67 -18.53 -8.33 -0.43
N ILE A 68 -19.59 -9.13 -0.40
CA ILE A 68 -20.56 -9.26 -1.48
C ILE A 68 -21.95 -9.05 -0.88
N ASP A 69 -22.74 -8.18 -1.51
CA ASP A 69 -24.13 -7.92 -1.17
C ASP A 69 -24.99 -7.76 -2.44
N PRO A 70 -26.33 -7.67 -2.35
CA PRO A 70 -27.18 -7.50 -3.53
C PRO A 70 -26.96 -6.20 -4.31
N SER A 71 -26.38 -5.18 -3.68
CA SER A 71 -26.07 -3.89 -4.31
C SER A 71 -24.72 -3.91 -5.05
N GLY A 72 -23.87 -4.90 -4.78
CA GLY A 72 -22.60 -5.04 -5.46
C GLY A 72 -21.53 -5.80 -4.67
N THR A 73 -20.28 -5.53 -4.98
CA THR A 73 -19.12 -6.13 -4.33
C THR A 73 -18.16 -5.04 -3.88
N VAL A 74 -17.63 -5.15 -2.67
CA VAL A 74 -16.56 -4.29 -2.17
C VAL A 74 -15.31 -5.13 -1.98
N MET A 75 -14.21 -4.69 -2.60
CA MET A 75 -12.90 -5.35 -2.49
C MET A 75 -11.88 -4.36 -1.95
N VAL A 76 -11.04 -4.82 -1.02
CA VAL A 76 -9.99 -4.01 -0.40
C VAL A 76 -8.66 -4.73 -0.51
N TRP A 77 -7.65 -4.02 -1.02
CA TRP A 77 -6.25 -4.42 -1.02
C TRP A 77 -5.55 -3.55 0.01
N TYR A 78 -4.95 -4.15 1.03
CA TYR A 78 -4.03 -3.44 1.90
C TYR A 78 -2.61 -3.67 1.41
N PHE A 79 -1.79 -2.63 1.47
CA PHE A 79 -0.46 -2.68 0.91
C PHE A 79 0.61 -2.51 1.99
N ALA A 80 1.72 -3.22 1.79
CA ALA A 80 2.99 -2.92 2.42
C ALA A 80 3.96 -2.43 1.34
N GLU A 81 4.66 -1.33 1.60
CA GLU A 81 5.67 -0.82 0.67
C GLU A 81 6.88 -1.75 0.68
N ASP A 82 7.53 -1.89 -0.46
CA ASP A 82 8.79 -2.62 -0.54
C ASP A 82 9.86 -1.88 0.28
N ARG A 83 10.65 -2.64 1.03
CA ARG A 83 11.72 -2.10 1.86
C ARG A 83 12.84 -1.48 1.04
N ASP A 84 13.14 -2.11 -0.09
CA ASP A 84 14.33 -1.86 -0.90
C ASP A 84 13.98 -1.05 -2.16
N VAL A 85 12.73 -1.13 -2.65
CA VAL A 85 12.25 -0.46 -3.87
C VAL A 85 11.16 0.57 -3.54
N PRO A 86 11.45 1.88 -3.55
CA PRO A 86 10.44 2.91 -3.32
C PRO A 86 9.27 2.83 -4.31
N GLU A 87 8.07 3.22 -3.86
CA GLU A 87 6.83 3.23 -4.66
C GLU A 87 6.41 1.87 -5.25
N GLN A 88 7.01 0.78 -4.76
CA GLN A 88 6.55 -0.57 -5.01
C GLN A 88 5.77 -1.07 -3.79
N TYR A 89 4.63 -1.70 -4.04
CA TYR A 89 3.65 -2.09 -3.04
C TYR A 89 3.32 -3.57 -3.21
N TYR A 90 3.28 -4.29 -2.10
CA TYR A 90 2.87 -5.68 -2.04
C TYR A 90 1.51 -5.80 -1.35
N THR A 91 0.62 -6.59 -1.93
CA THR A 91 -0.70 -6.86 -1.33
C THR A 91 -0.54 -7.74 -0.09
N LEU A 92 -1.02 -7.27 1.06
CA LEU A 92 -1.07 -8.02 2.30
C LEU A 92 -2.11 -9.15 2.20
N LYS A 93 -1.82 -10.30 2.81
CA LYS A 93 -2.77 -11.43 2.90
C LYS A 93 -3.90 -11.19 3.89
N GLU A 94 -3.65 -10.33 4.88
CA GLU A 94 -4.56 -10.04 5.98
C GLU A 94 -4.61 -8.54 6.22
N LYS A 95 -5.71 -8.07 6.82
CA LYS A 95 -5.87 -6.67 7.20
C LYS A 95 -4.86 -6.32 8.31
N PRO A 96 -4.06 -5.24 8.16
CA PRO A 96 -3.13 -4.82 9.21
C PRO A 96 -3.87 -4.17 10.38
N ASP A 97 -3.27 -4.21 11.57
CA ASP A 97 -3.80 -3.55 12.77
C ASP A 97 -3.94 -2.03 12.57
N VAL A 98 -3.00 -1.44 11.82
CA VAL A 98 -3.00 -0.03 11.43
C VAL A 98 -3.04 0.08 9.91
N VAL A 99 -4.10 0.70 9.38
CA VAL A 99 -4.31 0.89 7.95
C VAL A 99 -3.60 2.16 7.48
N GLU A 100 -2.42 1.99 6.88
CA GLU A 100 -1.63 3.10 6.33
C GLU A 100 -1.83 3.27 4.83
N LYS A 101 -1.80 2.16 4.09
CA LYS A 101 -1.86 2.11 2.63
C LYS A 101 -2.90 1.09 2.16
N PHE A 102 -3.83 1.51 1.30
CA PHE A 102 -4.92 0.68 0.82
C PHE A 102 -5.46 1.15 -0.54
N LEU A 103 -6.14 0.24 -1.22
CA LEU A 103 -7.05 0.51 -2.32
C LEU A 103 -8.37 -0.19 -2.04
N LYS A 104 -9.46 0.58 -2.11
CA LYS A 104 -10.83 0.09 -1.98
C LYS A 104 -11.58 0.34 -3.28
N LEU A 105 -12.16 -0.72 -3.82
CA LEU A 105 -12.99 -0.67 -5.02
C LEU A 105 -14.39 -1.18 -4.68
N THR A 106 -15.39 -0.44 -5.15
CA THR A 106 -16.79 -0.88 -5.15
C THR A 106 -17.19 -1.22 -6.57
N PHE A 107 -17.82 -2.37 -6.74
CA PHE A 107 -18.34 -2.88 -8.00
C PHE A 107 -19.86 -2.94 -7.93
N ASP A 108 -20.53 -2.63 -9.03
CA ASP A 108 -21.96 -2.91 -9.20
C ASP A 108 -22.23 -4.41 -9.40
N PRO A 109 -23.50 -4.85 -9.45
CA PRO A 109 -23.85 -6.26 -9.71
C PRO A 109 -23.44 -6.75 -11.11
N LYS A 110 -23.06 -5.85 -12.03
CA LYS A 110 -22.51 -6.16 -13.36
C LYS A 110 -20.98 -6.22 -13.35
N ASN A 111 -20.35 -6.22 -12.17
CA ASN A 111 -18.92 -6.28 -11.96
C ASN A 111 -18.15 -5.09 -12.57
N LYS A 112 -18.75 -3.90 -12.57
CA LYS A 112 -18.11 -2.65 -13.00
C LYS A 112 -17.78 -1.77 -11.80
N ILE A 113 -16.57 -1.21 -11.78
CA ILE A 113 -16.16 -0.29 -10.70
C ILE A 113 -17.07 0.95 -10.72
N THR A 114 -17.70 1.25 -9.58
CA THR A 114 -18.50 2.45 -9.35
C THR A 114 -17.81 3.45 -8.46
N ALA A 115 -16.94 2.99 -7.56
CA ALA A 115 -16.13 3.85 -6.70
C ALA A 115 -14.71 3.30 -6.54
N LYS A 116 -13.73 4.21 -6.51
CA LYS A 116 -12.33 3.92 -6.25
C LYS A 116 -11.83 4.91 -5.20
N ASP A 117 -11.34 4.40 -4.08
CA ASP A 117 -10.71 5.16 -3.00
C ASP A 117 -9.37 4.51 -2.66
N PHE A 118 -8.34 5.32 -2.44
CA PHE A 118 -7.02 4.79 -2.14
C PHE A 118 -6.12 5.79 -1.41
N LYS A 119 -5.18 5.22 -0.66
CA LYS A 119 -4.07 5.92 -0.04
C LYS A 119 -2.83 5.05 -0.20
N LEU A 120 -1.78 5.59 -0.80
CA LEU A 120 -0.48 4.94 -0.96
C LEU A 120 0.58 5.65 -0.13
#